data_AF-A0A1S8TDP0-F1
#
_entry.id   AF-A0A1S8TDP0-F1
#
_cell.length_a   1.000
_cell.length_b   1.000
_cell.length_c   1.000
_cell.angle_alpha   90.00
_cell.angle_beta   90.00
_cell.angle_gamma   90.00
#
_symmetry.space_group_name_H-M   'P 1'
#
loop_
_entity.id
_entity.type
_entity.pdbx_description
1 polymer ?
#
loop_
_entity_poly.entity_id
_entity_poly.type
_entity_poly.pdbx_seq_one_letter_code
_entity_poly.pdbx_strand_id
1 'polypeptide(L)'
;MGIFTRMSNMIKGKVNSTLDEMENPVELLDQKLRDMDEQFNKAKLSSAQILGNVHEIEKKLNNAKKEAEDYDQKVRLALSKGNEDLAKRALAKKVETDKKVSSLQASYDNSKVQADALKANLRALEEEITKTRNYRDEAAARFANAEASQKVNEVLANVQTKSNSIQIDSIERKIQRKESLAQGLGELRNIDNFDSEFEKLDEVDLDLELAKYKSN
;
A
#
# COMPACT_ATOMS: atom_id res chain seq x y z
N MET A 1 -16.71 -2.91 31.42
CA MET A 1 -15.57 -3.80 31.13
C MET A 1 -15.47 -3.97 29.62
N GLY A 2 -14.86 -2.97 28.96
CA GLY A 2 -15.04 -2.72 27.54
C GLY A 2 -14.13 -3.55 26.63
N ILE A 3 -14.61 -3.80 25.42
CA ILE A 3 -13.89 -4.25 24.21
C ILE A 3 -12.44 -3.74 24.09
N PHE A 4 -12.15 -2.52 24.58
CA PHE A 4 -10.82 -1.92 24.59
C PHE A 4 -9.78 -2.66 25.45
N THR A 5 -10.18 -3.26 26.58
CA THR A 5 -9.27 -4.05 27.42
C THR A 5 -8.93 -5.39 26.73
N ARG A 6 -9.85 -5.92 25.92
CA ARG A 6 -9.59 -7.11 25.11
C ARG A 6 -8.60 -6.82 23.97
N MET A 7 -8.66 -5.63 23.35
CA MET A 7 -7.70 -5.21 22.32
C MET A 7 -6.28 -5.04 22.89
N SER A 8 -6.15 -4.41 24.06
CA SER A 8 -4.85 -4.24 24.75
C SER A 8 -4.25 -5.57 25.22
N ASN A 9 -5.09 -6.50 25.69
CA ASN A 9 -4.63 -7.84 26.10
C ASN A 9 -4.25 -8.74 24.91
N MET A 10 -4.82 -8.52 23.71
CA MET A 10 -4.41 -9.24 22.51
C MET A 10 -2.99 -8.84 22.06
N ILE A 11 -2.56 -7.62 22.36
CA ILE A 11 -1.19 -7.13 22.08
C ILE A 11 -0.16 -7.71 23.07
N LYS A 12 -0.55 -7.95 24.34
CA LYS A 12 0.37 -8.45 25.38
C LYS A 12 0.44 -9.99 25.48
N GLY A 13 -0.54 -10.70 24.92
CA GLY A 13 -0.75 -12.13 25.21
C GLY A 13 -0.03 -13.15 24.33
N LYS A 14 0.83 -12.76 23.37
CA LYS A 14 1.41 -13.74 22.43
C LYS A 14 2.86 -13.49 22.01
N VAL A 15 3.66 -12.87 22.88
CA VAL A 15 5.09 -12.58 22.61
C VAL A 15 6.03 -13.63 23.22
N ASN A 16 5.56 -14.86 23.49
CA ASN A 16 6.38 -15.85 24.22
C ASN A 16 6.54 -17.23 23.57
N SER A 17 6.23 -17.43 22.28
CA SER A 17 6.62 -18.70 21.61
C SER A 17 6.70 -18.73 20.08
N THR A 18 6.77 -17.60 19.37
CA THR A 18 6.86 -17.62 17.89
C THR A 18 7.93 -16.68 17.34
N LEU A 19 9.00 -16.45 18.11
CA LEU A 19 10.12 -15.62 17.67
C LEU A 19 11.08 -16.39 16.75
N ASP A 20 11.10 -17.72 16.84
CA ASP A 20 12.00 -18.59 16.05
C ASP A 20 11.38 -19.06 14.71
N GLU A 21 10.11 -18.73 14.43
CA GLU A 21 9.37 -19.25 13.26
C GLU A 21 8.82 -18.15 12.34
N MET A 22 9.12 -16.88 12.61
CA MET A 22 8.82 -15.76 11.71
C MET A 22 10.10 -15.33 11.01
N GLU A 23 10.38 -15.99 9.87
CA GLU A 23 11.56 -15.75 9.04
C GLU A 23 11.68 -14.31 8.52
N ASN A 24 10.58 -13.54 8.45
CA ASN A 24 10.61 -12.19 7.90
C ASN A 24 9.82 -11.16 8.74
N PRO A 25 10.49 -10.25 9.48
CA PRO A 25 9.83 -9.18 10.24
C PRO A 25 9.09 -8.16 9.36
N VAL A 26 9.39 -8.09 8.06
CA VAL A 26 8.69 -7.22 7.11
C VAL A 26 7.28 -7.75 6.81
N GLU A 27 7.12 -9.06 6.65
CA GLU A 27 5.80 -9.67 6.37
C GLU A 27 4.82 -9.49 7.53
N LEU A 28 5.33 -9.54 8.77
CA LEU A 28 4.60 -9.21 9.98
C LEU A 28 4.06 -7.77 9.97
N LEU A 29 4.90 -6.81 9.58
CA LEU A 29 4.52 -5.41 9.48
C LEU A 29 3.51 -5.20 8.35
N ASP A 30 3.66 -5.88 7.22
CA ASP A 30 2.69 -5.86 6.12
C ASP A 30 1.33 -6.43 6.56
N GLN A 31 1.31 -7.52 7.34
CA GLN A 31 0.07 -8.06 7.91
C GLN A 31 -0.58 -7.07 8.87
N LYS A 32 0.21 -6.49 9.78
CA LYS A 32 -0.28 -5.46 10.71
C LYS A 32 -0.87 -4.25 9.96
N LEU A 33 -0.23 -3.81 8.89
CA LEU A 33 -0.74 -2.72 8.06
C LEU A 33 -2.07 -3.08 7.40
N ARG A 34 -2.21 -4.30 6.87
CA ARG A 34 -3.49 -4.79 6.33
C ARG A 34 -4.61 -4.75 7.38
N ASP A 35 -4.33 -5.24 8.59
CA ASP A 35 -5.31 -5.24 9.70
C ASP A 35 -5.68 -3.81 10.11
N MET A 36 -4.71 -2.90 10.19
CA MET A 36 -4.95 -1.49 10.52
C MET A 36 -5.79 -0.79 9.43
N ASP A 37 -5.49 -1.04 8.15
CA ASP A 37 -6.26 -0.49 7.03
C ASP A 37 -7.70 -1.02 7.01
N GLU A 38 -7.91 -2.31 7.30
CA GLU A 38 -9.24 -2.89 7.42
C GLU A 38 -10.03 -2.26 8.59
N GLN A 39 -9.40 -2.11 9.75
CA GLN A 39 -10.00 -1.46 10.91
C GLN A 39 -10.32 0.01 10.65
N PHE A 40 -9.43 0.73 9.96
CA PHE A 40 -9.66 2.11 9.56
C PHE A 40 -10.87 2.23 8.63
N ASN A 41 -10.99 1.36 7.63
CA ASN A 41 -12.15 1.35 6.74
C ASN A 41 -13.46 1.05 7.48
N LYS A 42 -13.46 0.07 8.39
CA LYS A 42 -14.61 -0.23 9.26
C LYS A 42 -14.98 0.96 10.14
N ALA A 43 -14.00 1.60 10.77
CA ALA A 43 -14.19 2.77 11.61
C ALA A 43 -14.73 3.96 10.80
N LYS A 44 -14.26 4.14 9.56
CA LYS A 44 -14.72 5.19 8.64
C LYS A 44 -16.18 5.00 8.25
N LEU A 45 -16.59 3.78 7.91
CA LEU A 45 -17.98 3.45 7.59
C LEU A 45 -18.92 3.68 8.79
N SER A 46 -18.53 3.20 9.98
CA SER A 46 -19.30 3.41 11.21
C SER A 46 -19.42 4.90 11.55
N SER A 47 -18.32 5.65 11.41
CA SER A 47 -18.31 7.09 11.64
C SER A 47 -19.17 7.85 10.64
N ALA A 48 -19.21 7.42 9.36
CA ALA A 48 -20.07 8.02 8.35
C ALA A 48 -21.55 7.92 8.72
N GLN A 49 -22.00 6.78 9.27
CA GLN A 49 -23.37 6.62 9.75
C GLN A 49 -23.69 7.61 10.89
N ILE A 50 -22.79 7.77 11.85
CA ILE A 50 -22.97 8.69 12.98
C ILE A 50 -22.99 10.14 12.51
N LEU A 51 -22.09 10.50 11.59
CA LEU A 51 -22.04 11.82 10.96
C LEU A 51 -23.31 12.11 10.15
N GLY A 52 -23.84 11.11 9.43
CA GLY A 52 -25.12 11.20 8.75
C GLY A 52 -26.26 11.52 9.72
N ASN A 53 -26.33 10.79 10.84
CA ASN A 53 -27.34 11.05 11.88
C ASN A 53 -27.22 12.48 12.46
N VAL A 54 -26.00 12.98 12.66
CA VAL A 54 -25.78 14.38 13.12
C VAL A 54 -26.34 15.37 12.11
N HIS A 55 -26.08 15.17 10.81
CA HIS A 55 -26.64 16.01 9.75
C HIS A 55 -28.17 15.92 9.66
N GLU A 56 -28.76 14.75 9.90
CA GLU A 56 -30.22 14.64 9.97
C GLU A 56 -30.82 15.44 11.14
N ILE A 57 -30.20 15.37 12.32
CA ILE A 57 -30.62 16.16 13.48
C ILE A 57 -30.46 17.65 13.19
N GLU A 58 -29.34 18.05 12.60
CA GLU A 58 -29.08 19.43 12.18
C GLU A 58 -30.13 19.95 11.19
N LYS A 59 -30.50 19.13 10.20
CA LYS A 59 -31.57 19.46 9.25
C LYS A 59 -32.91 19.63 9.95
N LYS A 60 -33.27 18.72 10.87
CA LYS A 60 -34.51 18.82 11.69
C LYS A 60 -34.51 20.07 12.55
N LEU A 61 -33.37 20.39 13.17
CA LEU A 61 -33.18 21.60 13.98
C LEU A 61 -33.36 22.87 13.14
N ASN A 62 -32.72 22.94 11.97
CA ASN A 62 -32.84 24.10 11.07
C ASN A 62 -34.28 24.28 10.57
N ASN A 63 -34.98 23.19 10.27
CA ASN A 63 -36.40 23.26 9.90
C ASN A 63 -37.27 23.76 11.06
N ALA A 64 -37.04 23.27 12.28
CA ALA A 64 -37.77 23.73 13.46
C ALA A 64 -37.48 25.21 13.78
N LYS A 65 -36.24 25.69 13.58
CA LYS A 65 -35.89 27.11 13.73
C LYS A 65 -36.64 27.99 12.73
N LYS A 66 -36.70 27.57 11.46
CA LYS A 66 -37.49 28.28 10.43
C LYS A 66 -38.97 28.30 10.78
N GLU A 67 -39.53 27.17 11.23
CA GLU A 67 -40.92 27.09 11.66
C GLU A 67 -41.21 28.03 12.84
N ALA A 68 -40.29 28.16 13.80
CA ALA A 68 -40.40 29.10 14.91
C ALA A 68 -40.37 30.58 14.43
N GLU A 69 -39.49 30.91 13.49
CA GLU A 69 -39.47 32.24 12.84
C GLU A 69 -40.78 32.54 12.09
N ASP A 70 -41.32 31.57 11.35
CA ASP A 70 -42.59 31.73 10.64
C ASP A 70 -43.74 32.01 11.60
N TYR A 71 -43.79 31.32 12.75
CA TYR A 71 -44.79 31.62 13.79
C TYR A 71 -44.55 32.98 14.45
N ASP A 72 -43.30 33.41 14.66
CA ASP A 72 -43.00 34.76 15.16
C ASP A 72 -43.53 35.84 14.20
N GLN A 73 -43.30 35.68 12.90
CA GLN A 73 -43.84 36.58 11.88
C GLN A 73 -45.38 36.59 11.87
N LYS A 74 -46.02 35.42 11.99
CA LYS A 74 -47.50 35.32 12.08
C LYS A 74 -48.04 36.01 13.33
N VAL A 75 -47.36 35.91 14.48
CA VAL A 75 -47.72 36.64 15.70
C VAL A 75 -47.67 38.14 15.46
N ARG A 76 -46.56 38.65 14.91
CA ARG A 76 -46.39 40.09 14.61
C ARG A 76 -47.45 40.61 13.65
N LEU A 77 -47.76 39.84 12.60
CA LEU A 77 -48.78 40.19 11.61
C LEU A 77 -50.20 40.20 12.21
N ALA A 78 -50.52 39.24 13.08
CA ALA A 78 -51.82 39.21 13.75
C ALA A 78 -51.99 40.40 14.71
N LEU A 79 -50.95 40.75 15.46
CA LEU A 79 -50.92 41.93 16.33
C LEU A 79 -51.03 43.23 15.54
N SER A 80 -50.31 43.37 14.41
CA SER A 80 -50.39 44.58 13.57
C SER A 80 -51.78 44.78 12.96
N LYS A 81 -52.58 43.72 12.84
CA LYS A 81 -53.97 43.75 12.37
C LYS A 81 -55.00 43.83 13.52
N GLY A 82 -54.55 43.97 14.78
CA GLY A 82 -55.42 44.06 15.95
C GLY A 82 -56.15 42.76 16.31
N ASN A 83 -55.74 41.61 15.75
CA ASN A 83 -56.38 40.33 16.03
C ASN A 83 -55.60 39.55 17.12
N GLU A 84 -55.88 39.89 18.37
CA GLU A 84 -55.21 39.31 19.54
C GLU A 84 -55.45 37.81 19.70
N ASP A 85 -56.65 37.31 19.39
CA ASP A 85 -56.96 35.87 19.51
C ASP A 85 -56.17 35.02 18.51
N LEU A 86 -55.96 35.56 17.29
CA LEU A 86 -55.10 34.91 16.31
C LEU A 86 -53.62 34.99 16.72
N ALA A 87 -53.19 36.12 17.28
CA ALA A 87 -51.82 36.27 17.79
C ALA A 87 -51.53 35.30 18.94
N LYS A 88 -52.46 35.14 19.90
CA LYS A 88 -52.32 34.18 21.01
C LYS A 88 -52.21 32.73 20.51
N ARG A 89 -53.01 32.34 19.52
CA ARG A 89 -52.94 31.00 18.90
C ARG A 89 -51.61 30.76 18.18
N ALA A 90 -51.14 31.73 17.41
CA ALA A 90 -49.82 31.64 16.75
C ALA A 90 -48.68 31.61 17.75
N LEU A 91 -48.78 32.37 18.85
CA LEU A 91 -47.79 32.39 19.92
C LEU A 91 -47.72 31.05 20.66
N ALA A 92 -48.87 30.43 20.94
CA ALA A 92 -48.91 29.09 21.54
C ALA A 92 -48.16 28.07 20.67
N LYS A 93 -48.34 28.14 19.35
CA LYS A 93 -47.60 27.29 18.39
C LYS A 93 -46.11 27.61 18.36
N LYS A 94 -45.73 28.89 18.38
CA LYS A 94 -44.33 29.30 18.49
C LYS A 94 -43.66 28.70 19.73
N VAL A 95 -44.31 28.80 20.90
CA VAL A 95 -43.77 28.26 22.17
C VAL A 95 -43.58 26.75 22.10
N GLU A 96 -44.50 26.03 21.46
CA GLU A 96 -44.37 24.59 21.19
C GLU A 96 -43.15 24.29 20.31
N THR A 97 -42.97 25.04 19.23
CA THR A 97 -41.84 24.90 18.31
C THR A 97 -40.51 25.28 18.96
N ASP A 98 -40.47 26.33 19.80
CA ASP A 98 -39.27 26.75 20.53
C ASP A 98 -38.78 25.68 21.51
N LYS A 99 -39.72 24.97 22.17
CA LYS A 99 -39.37 23.79 22.99
C LYS A 99 -38.76 22.67 22.14
N LYS A 100 -39.32 22.42 20.96
CA LYS A 100 -38.79 21.42 20.00
C LYS A 100 -37.39 21.82 19.51
N VAL A 101 -37.16 23.09 19.18
CA VAL A 101 -35.84 23.62 18.83
C VAL A 101 -34.85 23.38 19.96
N SER A 102 -35.24 23.69 21.20
CA SER A 102 -34.37 23.53 22.37
C SER A 102 -33.97 22.07 22.60
N SER A 103 -34.93 21.14 22.46
CA SER A 103 -34.67 19.70 22.55
C SER A 103 -33.76 19.20 21.43
N LEU A 104 -34.01 19.61 20.17
CA LEU A 104 -33.19 19.23 19.02
C LEU A 104 -31.78 19.82 19.09
N GLN A 105 -31.64 21.04 19.62
CA GLN A 105 -30.35 21.70 19.83
C GLN A 105 -29.51 20.89 20.82
N ALA A 106 -30.08 20.52 21.97
CA ALA A 106 -29.40 19.67 22.95
C ALA A 106 -29.01 18.30 22.36
N SER A 107 -29.86 17.68 21.54
CA SER A 107 -29.50 16.44 20.83
C SER A 107 -28.36 16.66 19.83
N TYR A 108 -28.41 17.73 19.04
CA TYR A 108 -27.36 18.07 18.07
C TYR A 108 -26.02 18.30 18.76
N ASP A 109 -25.99 19.08 19.85
CA ASP A 109 -24.76 19.42 20.56
C ASP A 109 -24.09 18.15 21.12
N ASN A 110 -24.88 17.26 21.73
CA ASN A 110 -24.39 15.97 22.22
C ASN A 110 -23.84 15.09 21.08
N SER A 111 -24.57 14.96 19.97
CA SER A 111 -24.14 14.18 18.81
C SER A 111 -22.91 14.78 18.14
N LYS A 112 -22.78 16.11 18.11
CA LYS A 112 -21.63 16.81 17.53
C LYS A 112 -20.35 16.54 18.31
N VAL A 113 -20.40 16.58 19.64
CA VAL A 113 -19.24 16.22 20.49
C VAL A 113 -18.77 14.80 20.20
N GLN A 114 -19.70 13.84 20.08
CA GLN A 114 -19.37 12.46 19.74
C GLN A 114 -18.77 12.34 18.33
N ALA A 115 -19.34 13.04 17.35
CA ALA A 115 -18.85 13.04 15.98
C ALA A 115 -17.45 13.64 15.85
N ASP A 116 -17.16 14.71 16.60
CA ASP A 116 -15.85 15.35 16.58
C ASP A 116 -14.78 14.48 17.27
N ALA A 117 -15.14 13.79 18.35
CA ALA A 117 -14.27 12.78 18.97
C ALA A 117 -13.96 11.62 18.00
N LEU A 118 -14.95 11.14 17.25
CA LEU A 118 -14.75 10.10 16.23
C LEU A 118 -13.82 10.57 15.10
N LYS A 119 -13.99 11.80 14.61
CA LYS A 119 -13.09 12.39 13.61
C LYS A 119 -11.65 12.48 14.13
N ALA A 120 -11.46 12.92 15.37
CA ALA A 120 -10.14 12.99 15.98
C ALA A 120 -9.48 11.61 16.06
N ASN A 121 -10.23 10.59 16.48
CA ASN A 121 -9.74 9.21 16.55
C ASN A 121 -9.39 8.64 15.17
N LEU A 122 -10.19 8.92 14.14
CA LEU A 122 -9.89 8.50 12.77
C LEU A 122 -8.59 9.13 12.26
N ARG A 123 -8.38 10.42 12.52
CA ARG A 123 -7.12 11.10 12.16
C ARG A 123 -5.92 10.51 12.88
N ALA A 124 -6.05 10.21 14.17
CA ALA A 124 -4.99 9.56 14.93
C ALA A 124 -4.67 8.17 14.36
N LEU A 125 -5.68 7.38 13.99
CA LEU A 125 -5.49 6.07 13.38
C LEU A 125 -4.78 6.17 12.01
N GLU A 126 -5.17 7.15 11.18
CA GLU A 126 -4.51 7.43 9.89
C GLU A 126 -3.03 7.82 10.06
N GLU A 127 -2.72 8.63 11.08
CA GLU A 127 -1.36 9.01 11.41
C GLU A 127 -0.52 7.81 11.85
N GLU A 128 -1.07 6.95 12.71
CA GLU A 128 -0.39 5.73 13.17
C GLU A 128 -0.19 4.70 12.04
N ILE A 129 -1.14 4.58 11.11
CA ILE A 129 -0.97 3.79 9.89
C ILE A 129 0.21 4.32 9.08
N THR A 130 0.27 5.64 8.89
CA THR A 130 1.35 6.28 8.12
C THR A 130 2.72 6.07 8.76
N LYS A 131 2.82 6.24 10.09
CA LYS A 131 4.04 5.94 10.86
C LYS A 131 4.44 4.47 10.71
N THR A 132 3.49 3.56 10.79
CA THR A 132 3.74 2.12 10.64
C THR A 132 4.22 1.78 9.23
N ARG A 133 3.69 2.42 8.18
CA ARG A 133 4.18 2.25 6.80
C ARG A 133 5.62 2.70 6.65
N ASN A 134 5.95 3.89 7.16
CA ASN A 134 7.32 4.41 7.12
C ASN A 134 8.30 3.49 7.86
N TYR A 135 7.91 3.01 9.05
CA TYR A 135 8.70 2.05 9.81
C TYR A 135 8.89 0.73 9.06
N ARG A 136 7.86 0.24 8.38
CA ARG A 136 7.93 -0.96 7.53
C ARG A 136 8.92 -0.76 6.40
N ASP A 137 8.88 0.37 5.70
CA ASP A 137 9.78 0.67 4.58
C ASP A 137 11.24 0.73 5.05
N GLU A 138 11.47 1.37 6.19
CA GLU A 138 12.80 1.41 6.82
C GLU A 138 13.28 0.02 7.26
N ALA A 139 12.40 -0.77 7.91
CA ALA A 139 12.71 -2.13 8.34
C ALA A 139 13.03 -3.03 7.14
N ALA A 140 12.30 -2.91 6.03
CA ALA A 140 12.54 -3.66 4.80
C ALA A 140 13.88 -3.33 4.17
N ALA A 141 14.25 -2.04 4.10
CA ALA A 141 15.56 -1.63 3.61
C ALA A 141 16.71 -2.16 4.49
N ARG A 142 16.56 -2.08 5.81
CA ARG A 142 17.53 -2.64 6.77
C ARG A 142 17.66 -4.15 6.66
N PHE A 143 16.53 -4.85 6.52
CA PHE A 143 16.50 -6.31 6.36
C PHE A 143 17.21 -6.73 5.06
N ALA A 144 16.90 -6.10 3.93
CA ALA A 144 17.56 -6.37 2.66
C ALA A 144 19.08 -6.12 2.72
N ASN A 145 19.51 -5.05 3.40
CA ASN A 145 20.94 -4.77 3.61
C ASN A 145 21.62 -5.81 4.50
N ALA A 146 20.92 -6.28 5.55
CA ALA A 146 21.42 -7.33 6.44
C ALA A 146 21.54 -8.67 5.71
N GLU A 147 20.52 -9.06 4.93
CA GLU A 147 20.56 -10.26 4.08
C GLU A 147 21.69 -10.18 3.04
N ALA A 148 21.86 -9.04 2.38
CA ALA A 148 22.96 -8.83 1.43
C ALA A 148 24.33 -8.94 2.12
N SER A 149 24.48 -8.36 3.31
CA SER A 149 25.71 -8.44 4.11
C SER A 149 25.99 -9.85 4.58
N GLN A 150 24.96 -10.58 5.03
CA GLN A 150 25.07 -12.00 5.41
C GLN A 150 25.48 -12.86 4.23
N LYS A 151 24.87 -12.66 3.05
CA LYS A 151 25.21 -13.40 1.82
C LYS A 151 26.63 -13.10 1.34
N VAL A 152 27.07 -11.85 1.42
CA VAL A 152 28.47 -11.47 1.13
C VAL A 152 29.42 -12.14 2.12
N ASN A 153 29.12 -12.09 3.43
CA ASN A 153 29.93 -12.75 4.45
C ASN A 153 29.95 -14.27 4.30
N GLU A 154 28.85 -14.90 3.90
CA GLU A 154 28.78 -16.33 3.60
C GLU A 154 29.61 -16.67 2.36
N VAL A 155 29.55 -15.87 1.29
CA VAL A 155 30.42 -16.02 0.13
C VAL A 155 31.89 -15.83 0.52
N LEU A 156 32.22 -14.82 1.32
CA LEU A 156 33.58 -14.58 1.80
C LEU A 156 34.07 -15.70 2.72
N ALA A 157 33.23 -16.23 3.61
CA ALA A 157 33.54 -17.37 4.47
C ALA A 157 33.70 -18.66 3.65
N ASN A 158 32.88 -18.87 2.61
CA ASN A 158 33.02 -19.97 1.65
C ASN A 158 34.27 -19.83 0.76
N VAL A 159 34.73 -18.61 0.51
CA VAL A 159 35.99 -18.31 -0.20
C VAL A 159 37.20 -18.49 0.73
N GLN A 160 37.09 -18.09 2.00
CA GLN A 160 38.14 -18.25 3.01
C GLN A 160 38.30 -19.72 3.45
N THR A 161 37.21 -20.49 3.58
CA THR A 161 37.28 -21.94 3.82
C THR A 161 37.79 -22.72 2.60
N LYS A 162 37.75 -22.12 1.40
CA LYS A 162 38.42 -22.62 0.18
C LYS A 162 39.82 -22.04 -0.04
N SER A 163 40.44 -21.45 0.99
CA SER A 163 41.84 -21.01 0.96
C SER A 163 42.77 -21.96 1.73
N ASN A 164 42.70 -23.26 1.43
CA ASN A 164 43.86 -24.13 1.61
C ASN A 164 44.04 -25.05 0.39
N SER A 165 45.19 -24.87 -0.27
CA SER A 165 45.65 -25.44 -1.55
C SER A 165 44.97 -24.88 -2.82
N ILE A 166 45.54 -23.79 -3.32
CA ILE A 166 45.54 -23.51 -4.77
C ILE A 166 46.29 -24.69 -5.43
N GLN A 167 45.56 -25.71 -5.89
CA GLN A 167 46.11 -26.69 -6.82
C GLN A 167 46.15 -26.06 -8.21
N ILE A 168 47.32 -25.51 -8.55
CA ILE A 168 47.66 -25.04 -9.91
C ILE A 168 47.33 -26.13 -10.95
N ASP A 169 47.49 -27.42 -10.59
CA ASP A 169 47.08 -28.59 -11.39
C ASP A 169 45.61 -28.58 -11.85
N SER A 170 44.68 -28.01 -11.09
CA SER A 170 43.25 -28.01 -11.43
C SER A 170 42.87 -26.91 -12.42
N ILE A 171 43.69 -25.85 -12.49
CA ILE A 171 43.60 -24.82 -13.52
C ILE A 171 44.28 -25.32 -14.78
N GLU A 172 45.45 -25.94 -14.66
CA GLU A 172 46.19 -26.53 -15.79
C GLU A 172 45.40 -27.67 -16.46
N ARG A 173 44.76 -28.56 -15.69
CA ARG A 173 43.83 -29.58 -16.23
C ARG A 173 42.59 -28.98 -16.90
N LYS A 174 42.11 -27.82 -16.46
CA LYS A 174 40.97 -27.12 -17.10
C LYS A 174 41.39 -26.42 -18.39
N ILE A 175 42.59 -25.84 -18.43
CA ILE A 175 43.19 -25.24 -19.62
C ILE A 175 43.46 -26.34 -20.65
N GLN A 176 44.11 -27.44 -20.25
CA GLN A 176 44.40 -28.59 -21.11
C GLN A 176 43.13 -29.26 -21.64
N ARG A 177 42.06 -29.40 -20.82
CA ARG A 177 40.75 -29.87 -21.30
C ARG A 177 40.12 -28.92 -22.31
N LYS A 178 40.25 -27.60 -22.14
CA LYS A 178 39.72 -26.64 -23.11
C LYS A 178 40.54 -26.60 -24.40
N GLU A 179 41.85 -26.79 -24.33
CA GLU A 179 42.74 -26.87 -25.49
C GLU A 179 42.49 -28.16 -26.30
N SER A 180 42.34 -29.32 -25.64
CA SER A 180 41.97 -30.58 -26.31
C SER A 180 40.56 -30.54 -26.90
N LEU A 181 39.60 -29.86 -26.25
CA LEU A 181 38.26 -29.67 -26.79
C LEU A 181 38.25 -28.73 -28.01
N ALA A 182 39.11 -27.71 -28.02
CA ALA A 182 39.28 -26.80 -29.15
C ALA A 182 39.98 -27.47 -30.34
N GLN A 183 40.99 -28.33 -30.10
CA GLN A 183 41.61 -29.14 -31.15
C GLN A 183 40.64 -30.21 -31.71
N GLY A 184 39.89 -30.90 -30.85
CA GLY A 184 38.89 -31.89 -31.29
C GLY A 184 37.71 -31.27 -32.06
N LEU A 185 37.26 -30.07 -31.69
CA LEU A 185 36.25 -29.32 -32.44
C LEU A 185 36.80 -28.73 -33.75
N GLY A 186 38.11 -28.52 -33.86
CA GLY A 186 38.79 -28.17 -35.10
C GLY A 186 38.85 -29.33 -36.09
N GLU A 187 39.09 -30.55 -35.62
CA GLU A 187 39.08 -31.77 -36.44
C GLU A 187 37.65 -32.18 -36.86
N LEU A 188 36.63 -31.94 -36.04
CA LEU A 188 35.22 -32.15 -36.43
C LEU A 188 34.68 -31.11 -37.41
N ARG A 189 35.30 -29.93 -37.56
CA ARG A 189 34.90 -28.91 -38.55
C ARG A 189 35.36 -29.22 -39.98
N ASN A 190 36.17 -30.27 -40.16
CA ASN A 190 36.60 -30.78 -41.46
C ASN A 190 35.85 -32.05 -41.92
N ILE A 191 34.82 -32.51 -41.20
CA ILE A 191 34.10 -33.75 -41.52
C ILE A 191 32.70 -33.52 -42.12
N ASP A 192 32.09 -32.34 -41.94
CA ASP A 192 30.73 -32.07 -42.48
C ASP A 192 30.69 -30.86 -43.43
N ASN A 193 31.34 -30.95 -44.59
CA ASN A 193 30.98 -30.05 -45.71
C ASN A 193 31.25 -30.61 -47.12
N PHE A 194 31.00 -31.90 -47.33
CA PHE A 194 31.09 -32.58 -48.64
C PHE A 194 30.08 -32.03 -49.68
N ASP A 195 28.98 -31.38 -49.24
CA ASP A 195 27.96 -30.84 -50.13
C ASP A 195 28.20 -29.39 -50.59
N SER A 196 29.19 -28.67 -50.03
CA SER A 196 29.57 -27.32 -50.53
C SER A 196 30.66 -27.34 -51.62
N GLU A 197 31.16 -28.53 -51.96
CA GLU A 197 32.27 -28.72 -52.91
C GLU A 197 31.81 -28.82 -54.37
N PHE A 198 30.49 -28.93 -54.62
CA PHE A 198 29.94 -28.94 -55.98
C PHE A 198 29.43 -27.58 -56.48
N GLU A 199 29.14 -26.63 -55.58
CA GLU A 199 28.61 -25.31 -55.94
C GLU A 199 29.72 -24.27 -56.21
N LYS A 200 30.99 -24.68 -56.09
CA LYS A 200 32.19 -23.87 -56.41
C LYS A 200 32.91 -24.29 -57.71
N LEU A 201 32.31 -25.17 -58.50
CA LEU A 201 32.84 -25.58 -59.80
C LEU A 201 32.37 -24.71 -60.97
N ASP A 202 31.59 -23.66 -60.74
CA ASP A 202 31.02 -22.83 -61.82
C ASP A 202 31.13 -21.31 -61.61
N GLU A 203 32.22 -20.84 -61.00
CA GLU A 203 32.62 -19.44 -61.15
C GLU A 203 34.07 -19.36 -61.62
N VAL A 204 34.17 -19.30 -62.94
CA VAL A 204 35.37 -19.09 -63.74
C VAL A 204 36.08 -17.82 -63.28
N ASP A 205 37.29 -17.98 -62.78
CA ASP A 205 38.19 -16.89 -62.41
C ASP A 205 38.73 -16.20 -63.69
N LEU A 206 37.94 -15.25 -64.18
CA LEU A 206 38.22 -14.36 -65.32
C LEU A 206 39.50 -13.51 -65.12
N ASP A 207 40.05 -13.44 -63.92
CA ASP A 207 41.28 -12.69 -63.63
C ASP A 207 42.56 -13.50 -63.98
N LEU A 208 42.49 -14.83 -64.00
CA LEU A 208 43.60 -15.69 -64.49
C LEU A 208 43.69 -15.75 -66.03
N GLU A 209 42.61 -15.46 -66.75
CA GLU A 209 42.60 -15.44 -68.22
C GLU A 209 42.98 -14.06 -68.80
N LEU A 210 42.74 -12.98 -68.04
CA LEU A 210 43.20 -11.62 -68.38
C LEU A 210 44.71 -11.41 -68.19
N ALA A 211 45.37 -12.22 -67.35
CA ALA A 211 46.82 -12.25 -67.20
C ALA A 211 47.55 -12.88 -68.41
N LYS A 212 46.86 -13.62 -69.29
CA LYS A 212 47.42 -14.13 -70.55
C LYS A 212 47.38 -13.13 -71.71
N TYR A 213 46.61 -12.04 -71.59
CA TYR A 213 46.47 -11.02 -72.63
C TYR A 213 47.16 -9.69 -72.33
N LYS A 214 47.80 -9.54 -71.17
CA LYS A 214 48.61 -8.36 -70.83
C LYS A 214 50.08 -8.74 -70.69
N SER A 215 50.78 -8.60 -71.82
CA SER A 215 52.24 -8.45 -71.97
C SER A 215 53.02 -9.75 -72.24
N ASN A 216 53.52 -10.11 -73.43
CA ASN A 216 53.66 -9.47 -74.77
C ASN A 216 53.67 -7.94 -74.87
#